data_AF-A0AAU3RS26-F1
#
_entry.id   AF-A0AAU3RS26-F1
#
_cell.length_a   1.000
_cell.length_b   1.000
_cell.length_c   1.000
_cell.angle_alpha   90.00
_cell.angle_beta   90.00
_cell.angle_gamma   90.00
#
_symmetry.space_group_name_H-M   'P 1'
#
loop_
_entity.id
_entity.type
_entity.pdbx_description
1 polymer ?
#
loop_
_entity_poly.entity_id
_entity_poly.type
_entity_poly.pdbx_seq_one_letter_code
_entity_poly.pdbx_strand_id
1 'polypeptide(L)'
;MDGRLLLYRAPFGFPRRVTAAGGEDLTGLFGFVALLCKAHREHCPEHEVFVVFDAEDGVAGCAESVPGYKPARSGADHSPVVHPPAVNQALAAAVVDRFGVRPVRWPDFRALTEDASDGIPGVAGVGPVTAGQLLARGRRLENLPETTSGRAGTGPARARAQWQEVWAWREAIRLNAHVPIPDELLANRATPELLPAGRLLTEAGLW
;
A
#
# COMPACT_ATOMS: atom_id res chain seq x y z
N MET A 1 7.86 2.25 -8.89
CA MET A 1 8.16 1.19 -7.91
C MET A 1 8.16 1.82 -6.52
N ASP A 2 7.64 1.11 -5.51
CA ASP A 2 7.75 1.53 -4.11
C ASP A 2 9.15 1.20 -3.58
N GLY A 3 9.95 2.24 -3.39
CA GLY A 3 11.36 2.15 -2.99
C GLY A 3 11.54 1.69 -1.56
N ARG A 4 10.72 2.18 -0.62
CA ARG A 4 10.83 1.83 0.80
C ARG A 4 10.46 0.37 1.02
N LEU A 5 9.39 -0.09 0.38
CA LEU A 5 8.98 -1.50 0.42
C LEU A 5 10.06 -2.40 -0.19
N LEU A 6 10.55 -2.07 -1.39
CA LEU A 6 11.53 -2.92 -2.07
C LEU A 6 12.85 -2.99 -1.30
N LEU A 7 13.35 -1.86 -0.78
CA LEU A 7 14.58 -1.79 0.00
C LEU A 7 14.47 -2.59 1.30
N TYR A 8 13.34 -2.49 1.99
CA TYR A 8 13.09 -3.26 3.20
C TYR A 8 13.00 -4.77 2.93
N ARG A 9 12.46 -5.18 1.78
CA ARG A 9 12.28 -6.60 1.44
C ARG A 9 13.53 -7.25 0.86
N ALA A 10 14.39 -6.47 0.23
CA ALA A 10 15.59 -6.94 -0.45
C ALA A 10 16.45 -7.89 0.43
N PRO A 11 16.79 -7.57 1.69
CA PRO A 11 17.63 -8.46 2.51
C PRO A 11 17.06 -9.87 2.73
N PHE A 12 15.73 -10.01 2.76
CA PHE A 12 15.06 -11.28 3.07
C PHE A 12 14.96 -12.22 1.86
N GLY A 13 15.12 -11.69 0.65
CA GLY A 13 15.11 -12.47 -0.59
C GLY A 13 16.48 -13.03 -0.99
N PHE A 14 17.56 -12.59 -0.35
CA PHE A 14 18.92 -12.98 -0.71
C PHE A 14 19.46 -14.07 0.23
N PRO A 15 19.90 -15.22 -0.30
CA PRO A 15 20.36 -16.35 0.52
C PRO A 15 21.73 -16.10 1.17
N ARG A 16 22.47 -15.08 0.72
CA ARG A 16 23.76 -14.67 1.28
C ARG A 16 23.78 -13.17 1.50
N ARG A 17 24.40 -12.76 2.61
CA ARG A 17 24.70 -11.36 2.88
C ARG A 17 25.77 -10.87 1.90
N VAL A 18 25.63 -9.63 1.48
CA VAL A 18 26.60 -8.91 0.65
C VAL A 18 27.27 -7.90 1.55
N THR A 19 28.60 -7.93 1.60
CA THR A 19 29.39 -7.11 2.53
C THR A 19 30.45 -6.35 1.74
N ALA A 20 30.59 -5.05 2.01
CA ALA A 20 31.64 -4.22 1.45
C ALA A 20 33.03 -4.66 1.94
N ALA A 21 34.09 -4.21 1.27
CA ALA A 21 35.47 -4.44 1.73
C ALA A 21 35.72 -3.91 3.16
N GLY A 22 35.01 -2.84 3.56
CA GLY A 22 35.07 -2.26 4.91
C GLY A 22 34.21 -2.98 5.96
N GLY A 23 33.55 -4.09 5.62
CA GLY A 23 32.71 -4.86 6.55
C GLY A 23 31.26 -4.38 6.67
N GLU A 24 30.88 -3.31 5.97
CA GLU A 24 29.50 -2.81 5.93
C GLU A 24 28.57 -3.79 5.20
N ASP A 25 27.35 -3.96 5.71
CA ASP A 25 26.36 -4.83 5.11
C ASP A 25 25.56 -4.11 4.01
N LEU A 26 25.79 -4.51 2.76
CA LEU A 26 25.18 -3.96 1.58
C LEU A 26 24.01 -4.81 1.06
N THR A 27 23.57 -5.84 1.78
CA THR A 27 22.58 -6.81 1.26
C THR A 27 21.29 -6.13 0.81
N GLY A 28 20.79 -5.17 1.59
CA GLY A 28 19.58 -4.43 1.25
C GLY A 28 19.75 -3.55 0.02
N LEU A 29 20.85 -2.79 -0.03
CA LEU A 29 21.17 -1.91 -1.14
C LEU A 29 21.40 -2.70 -2.44
N PHE A 30 22.25 -3.72 -2.40
CA PHE A 30 22.51 -4.58 -3.54
C PHE A 30 21.24 -5.28 -4.01
N GLY A 31 20.47 -5.84 -3.08
CA GLY A 31 19.24 -6.55 -3.42
C GLY A 31 18.18 -5.63 -4.03
N PHE A 32 18.06 -4.39 -3.52
CA PHE A 32 17.20 -3.37 -4.10
C PHE A 32 17.58 -3.07 -5.55
N VAL A 33 18.85 -2.75 -5.82
CA VAL A 33 19.32 -2.44 -7.18
C VAL A 33 19.18 -3.66 -8.10
N ALA A 34 19.52 -4.86 -7.64
CA ALA A 34 19.40 -6.08 -8.42
C ALA A 34 17.95 -6.39 -8.83
N LEU A 35 17.01 -6.23 -7.90
CA LEU A 35 15.58 -6.42 -8.18
C LEU A 35 15.03 -5.33 -9.11
N LEU A 36 15.46 -4.07 -8.95
CA LEU A 36 15.10 -2.98 -9.85
C LEU A 36 15.58 -3.25 -11.29
N CYS A 37 16.87 -3.57 -11.47
CA CYS A 37 17.43 -3.89 -12.79
C CYS A 37 16.73 -5.08 -13.43
N LYS A 38 16.40 -6.12 -12.64
CA LYS A 38 15.67 -7.29 -13.13
C LYS A 38 14.26 -6.92 -13.57
N ALA A 39 13.51 -6.22 -12.73
CA ALA A 39 12.13 -5.84 -13.02
C ALA A 39 12.02 -4.92 -14.24
N HIS A 40 12.94 -3.96 -14.39
CA HIS A 40 13.00 -3.13 -15.59
C HIS A 40 13.20 -3.98 -16.85
N ARG A 41 14.25 -4.81 -16.87
CA ARG A 41 14.60 -5.63 -18.04
C ARG A 41 13.51 -6.65 -18.41
N GLU A 42 12.88 -7.30 -17.43
CA GLU A 42 11.95 -8.41 -17.67
C GLU A 42 10.49 -7.98 -17.84
N HIS A 43 10.09 -6.82 -17.32
CA HIS A 43 8.68 -6.43 -17.27
C HIS A 43 8.36 -5.08 -17.88
N CYS A 44 9.32 -4.15 -17.94
CA CYS A 44 9.06 -2.80 -18.43
C CYS A 44 10.26 -2.13 -19.13
N PRO A 45 10.90 -2.78 -20.14
CA PRO A 45 12.08 -2.23 -20.81
C PRO A 45 11.77 -0.94 -21.60
N GLU A 46 10.56 -0.85 -22.16
CA GLU A 46 10.11 0.31 -22.95
C GLU A 46 9.51 1.45 -22.10
N HIS A 47 9.52 1.32 -20.76
CA HIS A 47 8.87 2.29 -19.88
C HIS A 47 9.90 3.18 -19.18
N GLU A 48 9.48 4.40 -18.88
CA GLU A 48 10.16 5.24 -17.90
C GLU A 48 9.91 4.68 -16.50
N VAL A 49 10.99 4.42 -15.76
CA VAL A 49 10.94 3.79 -14.44
C VAL A 49 11.18 4.83 -13.35
N PHE A 50 10.16 5.02 -12.52
CA PHE A 50 10.26 5.82 -11.29
C PHE A 50 10.38 4.92 -10.07
N VAL A 51 11.27 5.29 -9.14
CA VAL A 51 11.30 4.75 -7.78
C VAL A 51 10.83 5.85 -6.84
N VAL A 52 9.79 5.58 -6.07
CA VAL A 52 9.21 6.54 -5.12
C VAL A 52 9.54 6.08 -3.72
N PHE A 53 10.16 6.95 -2.93
CA PHE A 53 10.38 6.73 -1.50
C PHE A 53 9.33 7.47 -0.68
N ASP A 54 9.03 6.96 0.50
CA ASP A 54 8.15 7.65 1.44
C ASP A 54 8.75 9.00 1.82
N ALA A 55 7.93 10.05 1.80
CA ALA A 55 8.31 11.35 2.33
C ALA A 55 8.41 11.29 3.86
N GLU A 56 9.33 12.06 4.45
CA GLU A 56 9.54 12.12 5.91
C GLU A 56 8.23 12.47 6.65
N ASP A 57 7.45 13.40 6.10
CA ASP A 57 6.16 13.84 6.65
C ASP A 57 4.94 13.24 5.92
N GLY A 58 5.14 12.16 5.14
CA GLY A 58 4.10 11.59 4.27
C GLY A 58 2.82 11.11 4.97
N VAL A 59 2.83 11.03 6.30
CA VAL A 59 1.68 10.64 7.14
C VAL A 59 1.03 11.81 7.87
N ALA A 60 1.64 13.00 7.87
CA ALA A 60 1.24 14.11 8.74
C ALA A 60 -0.24 14.49 8.55
N GLY A 61 -0.69 14.70 7.32
CA GLY A 61 -2.10 15.07 7.04
C GLY A 61 -3.10 13.97 7.43
N CYS A 62 -2.72 12.69 7.30
CA CYS A 62 -3.57 11.58 7.76
C CYS A 62 -3.61 11.51 9.28
N ALA A 63 -2.47 11.72 9.96
CA ALA A 63 -2.36 11.70 11.41
C ALA A 63 -3.09 12.87 12.08
N GLU A 64 -3.17 14.04 11.43
CA GLU A 64 -4.00 15.16 11.87
C GLU A 64 -5.50 14.80 11.88
N SER A 65 -5.95 14.07 10.86
CA SER A 65 -7.37 13.70 10.69
C SER A 65 -7.75 12.43 11.46
N VAL A 66 -6.79 11.53 11.70
CA VAL A 66 -7.00 10.21 12.31
C VAL A 66 -5.98 10.02 13.45
N PRO A 67 -6.40 10.26 14.71
CA PRO A 67 -5.54 10.02 15.87
C PRO A 67 -5.07 8.57 15.93
N GLY A 68 -3.75 8.37 16.08
CA GLY A 68 -3.16 7.04 16.13
C GLY A 68 -2.93 6.38 14.76
N TYR A 69 -3.07 7.12 13.65
CA TYR A 69 -2.77 6.60 12.31
C TYR A 69 -1.31 6.16 12.20
N LYS A 70 -1.09 4.93 11.71
CA LYS A 70 0.23 4.28 11.58
C LYS A 70 1.08 4.43 12.86
N PRO A 71 0.67 3.81 13.98
CA PRO A 71 1.44 3.86 15.21
C PRO A 71 2.83 3.23 14.98
N ALA A 72 3.81 3.64 15.78
CA ALA A 72 5.17 3.12 15.68
C ALA A 72 5.16 1.57 15.62
N ARG A 73 5.68 1.03 14.50
CA ARG A 73 5.60 -0.40 14.19
C ARG A 73 6.73 -1.14 14.92
N SER A 74 6.49 -1.62 16.13
CA SER A 74 7.41 -2.54 16.81
C SER A 74 7.02 -4.00 16.51
N GLY A 75 7.98 -4.83 16.12
CA GLY A 75 7.79 -6.29 16.03
C GLY A 75 7.06 -6.83 14.79
N ALA A 76 7.11 -6.15 13.64
CA ALA A 76 6.52 -6.67 12.41
C ALA A 76 7.21 -7.96 11.94
N ASP A 77 6.44 -8.96 11.50
CA ASP A 77 6.98 -10.15 10.82
C ASP A 77 7.59 -9.71 9.47
N HIS A 78 8.89 -9.92 9.34
CA HIS A 78 9.67 -9.50 8.18
C HIS A 78 9.76 -10.57 7.08
N SER A 79 8.98 -11.65 7.20
CA SER A 79 9.01 -12.76 6.26
C SER A 79 8.72 -12.32 4.81
N PRO A 80 9.48 -12.83 3.83
CA PRO A 80 9.30 -12.47 2.44
C PRO A 80 8.01 -13.08 1.87
N VAL A 81 6.90 -12.34 1.89
CA VAL A 81 5.77 -12.48 0.94
C VAL A 81 6.23 -12.48 -0.54
N VAL A 82 6.02 -13.60 -1.23
CA VAL A 82 6.22 -13.69 -2.68
C VAL A 82 5.00 -13.09 -3.38
N HIS A 83 5.19 -12.03 -4.16
CA HIS A 83 4.12 -11.38 -4.95
C HIS A 83 4.27 -11.70 -6.44
N PRO A 84 3.70 -12.80 -6.96
CA PRO A 84 3.65 -13.02 -8.40
C PRO A 84 2.74 -11.98 -9.10
N PRO A 85 3.02 -11.54 -10.34
CA PRO A 85 2.18 -10.58 -11.07
C PRO A 85 0.70 -10.99 -11.22
N ALA A 86 0.41 -12.31 -11.22
CA ALA A 86 -0.94 -12.85 -11.19
C ALA A 86 -1.74 -12.49 -9.92
N VAL A 87 -1.06 -12.05 -8.85
CA VAL A 87 -1.69 -11.69 -7.58
C VAL A 87 -2.66 -10.54 -7.76
N ASN A 88 -2.39 -9.51 -8.57
CA ASN A 88 -3.31 -8.37 -8.65
C ASN A 88 -4.66 -8.76 -9.28
N GLN A 89 -4.65 -9.60 -10.32
CA GLN A 89 -5.88 -10.12 -10.93
C GLN A 89 -6.59 -11.14 -10.03
N ALA A 90 -5.83 -12.08 -9.43
CA ALA A 90 -6.38 -13.05 -8.49
C ALA A 90 -6.94 -12.38 -7.24
N LEU A 91 -6.29 -11.32 -6.75
CA LEU A 91 -6.70 -10.55 -5.58
C LEU A 91 -7.95 -9.74 -5.87
N ALA A 92 -8.08 -9.13 -7.05
CA ALA A 92 -9.29 -8.43 -7.43
C ALA A 92 -10.52 -9.36 -7.44
N ALA A 93 -10.38 -10.56 -8.00
CA ALA A 93 -11.42 -11.58 -7.99
C ALA A 93 -11.67 -12.13 -6.58
N ALA A 94 -10.62 -12.46 -5.83
CA ALA A 94 -10.71 -12.98 -4.47
C ALA A 94 -11.31 -11.98 -3.48
N VAL A 95 -11.08 -10.67 -3.68
CA VAL A 95 -11.70 -9.62 -2.85
C VAL A 95 -13.22 -9.62 -3.05
N VAL A 96 -13.68 -9.74 -4.29
CA VAL A 96 -15.12 -9.84 -4.59
C VAL A 96 -15.70 -11.13 -4.02
N ASP A 97 -15.06 -12.27 -4.26
CA ASP A 97 -15.53 -13.58 -3.80
C ASP A 97 -15.60 -13.67 -2.26
N ARG A 98 -14.52 -13.26 -1.59
CA ARG A 98 -14.38 -13.38 -0.14
C ARG A 98 -15.17 -12.33 0.65
N PHE A 99 -15.22 -11.10 0.16
CA PHE A 99 -15.75 -9.97 0.92
C PHE A 99 -17.01 -9.35 0.30
N GLY A 100 -17.40 -9.76 -0.91
CA GLY A 100 -18.57 -9.23 -1.60
C GLY A 100 -18.44 -7.76 -2.04
N VAL A 101 -17.23 -7.21 -2.00
CA VAL A 101 -16.94 -5.81 -2.34
C VAL A 101 -16.02 -5.72 -3.54
N ARG A 102 -16.21 -4.68 -4.37
CA ARG A 102 -15.29 -4.40 -5.47
C ARG A 102 -13.99 -3.79 -4.93
N PRO A 103 -12.81 -4.02 -5.55
CA PRO A 103 -11.54 -3.43 -5.09
C PRO A 103 -11.57 -1.91 -4.92
N VAL A 104 -12.31 -1.20 -5.78
CA VAL A 104 -12.50 0.27 -5.68
C VAL A 104 -13.23 0.71 -4.39
N ARG A 105 -13.92 -0.21 -3.71
CA ARG A 105 -14.63 0.00 -2.43
C ARG A 105 -13.83 -0.50 -1.22
N TRP A 106 -12.59 -0.92 -1.43
CA TRP A 106 -11.74 -1.39 -0.34
C TRP A 106 -11.55 -0.34 0.77
N PRO A 107 -11.34 0.96 0.47
CA PRO A 107 -11.27 1.98 1.52
C PRO A 107 -12.55 2.08 2.36
N ASP A 108 -13.72 2.04 1.71
CA ASP A 108 -15.03 2.05 2.38
C ASP A 108 -15.18 0.83 3.30
N PHE A 109 -14.76 -0.35 2.81
CA PHE A 109 -14.84 -1.60 3.55
C PHE A 109 -13.94 -1.61 4.79
N ARG A 110 -12.70 -1.12 4.67
CA ARG A 110 -11.75 -1.07 5.79
C ARG A 110 -12.10 0.01 6.81
N ALA A 111 -12.62 1.15 6.36
CA ALA A 111 -13.15 2.17 7.28
C ALA A 111 -14.32 1.66 8.13
N LEU A 112 -15.14 0.75 7.60
CA LEU A 112 -16.24 0.14 8.36
C LEU A 112 -15.78 -0.98 9.31
N THR A 113 -14.73 -1.71 8.97
CA THR A 113 -14.34 -2.95 9.67
C THR A 113 -13.23 -2.73 10.69
N GLU A 114 -11.99 -2.64 10.21
CA GLU A 114 -10.76 -2.35 10.97
C GLU A 114 -9.61 -2.27 9.95
N ASP A 115 -8.64 -1.38 10.16
CA ASP A 115 -7.31 -1.50 9.55
C ASP A 115 -6.16 -1.46 10.56
N ALA A 116 -5.83 -2.64 11.12
CA ALA A 116 -4.80 -2.80 12.12
C ALA A 116 -3.41 -2.32 11.66
N SER A 117 -3.08 -2.43 10.36
CA SER A 117 -1.80 -1.95 9.81
C SER A 117 -1.65 -0.43 9.94
N ASP A 118 -2.78 0.27 9.83
CA ASP A 118 -2.86 1.73 9.83
C ASP A 118 -3.43 2.27 11.16
N GLY A 119 -3.69 1.40 12.14
CA GLY A 119 -4.24 1.77 13.46
C GLY A 119 -5.71 2.18 13.43
N ILE A 120 -6.45 1.85 12.37
CA ILE A 120 -7.86 2.23 12.21
C ILE A 120 -8.75 1.21 12.92
N PRO A 121 -9.57 1.60 13.91
CA PRO A 121 -10.37 0.65 14.69
C PRO A 121 -11.63 0.16 13.97
N GLY A 122 -12.15 0.95 13.03
CA GLY A 122 -13.43 0.69 12.36
C GLY A 122 -14.65 0.79 13.29
N VAL A 123 -15.82 0.41 12.78
CA VAL A 123 -17.09 0.60 13.49
C VAL A 123 -17.42 -0.62 14.35
N ALA A 124 -17.58 -0.41 15.65
CA ALA A 124 -17.91 -1.48 16.60
C ALA A 124 -19.22 -2.21 16.22
N GLY A 125 -19.10 -3.50 15.89
CA GLY A 125 -20.23 -4.35 15.46
C GLY A 125 -20.44 -4.41 13.95
N VAL A 126 -19.54 -3.83 13.16
CA VAL A 126 -19.51 -3.94 11.70
C VAL A 126 -18.31 -4.78 11.29
N GLY A 127 -18.48 -6.11 11.30
CA GLY A 127 -17.46 -7.04 10.79
C GLY A 127 -17.49 -7.18 9.26
N PRO A 128 -16.56 -7.97 8.68
CA PRO A 128 -16.45 -8.19 7.22
C PRO A 128 -17.76 -8.55 6.53
N VAL A 129 -18.58 -9.41 7.13
CA VAL A 129 -19.87 -9.82 6.57
C VAL A 129 -20.85 -8.65 6.52
N THR A 130 -20.97 -7.91 7.63
CA THR A 130 -21.87 -6.74 7.72
C THR A 130 -21.42 -5.63 6.76
N ALA A 131 -20.11 -5.33 6.70
CA ALA A 131 -19.56 -4.35 5.77
C ALA A 131 -19.77 -4.76 4.30
N GLY A 132 -19.55 -6.03 3.97
CA GLY A 132 -19.81 -6.58 2.64
C GLY A 132 -21.28 -6.44 2.26
N GLN A 133 -22.21 -6.76 3.18
CA GLN A 133 -23.64 -6.53 2.96
C GLN A 133 -23.97 -5.05 2.77
N LEU A 134 -23.42 -4.15 3.59
CA LEU A 134 -23.66 -2.71 3.48
C LEU A 134 -23.20 -2.14 2.12
N LEU A 135 -22.04 -2.58 1.63
CA LEU A 135 -21.42 -2.12 0.38
C LEU A 135 -21.81 -2.95 -0.86
N ALA A 136 -22.58 -4.03 -0.67
CA ALA A 136 -23.03 -4.90 -1.75
C ALA A 136 -23.82 -4.13 -2.82
N ARG A 137 -23.83 -4.70 -4.04
CA ARG A 137 -24.60 -4.18 -5.19
C ARG A 137 -24.24 -2.73 -5.57
N GLY A 138 -23.02 -2.30 -5.29
CA GLY A 138 -22.52 -0.99 -5.70
C GLY A 138 -23.00 0.17 -4.82
N ARG A 139 -23.58 -0.13 -3.65
CA ARG A 139 -23.83 0.90 -2.63
C ARG A 139 -22.52 1.57 -2.24
N ARG A 140 -22.62 2.86 -1.93
CA ARG A 140 -21.50 3.68 -1.53
C ARG A 140 -21.64 4.03 -0.06
N LEU A 141 -20.50 4.28 0.58
CA LEU A 141 -20.45 4.71 1.97
C LEU A 141 -21.36 5.93 2.17
N GLU A 142 -21.30 6.88 1.23
CA GLU A 142 -22.10 8.12 1.18
C GLU A 142 -23.61 7.90 1.37
N ASN A 143 -24.13 6.74 0.96
CA ASN A 143 -25.58 6.45 0.94
C ASN A 143 -26.05 5.68 2.19
N LEU A 144 -25.14 5.32 3.09
CA LEU A 144 -25.47 4.60 4.32
C LEU A 144 -26.30 5.41 5.33
N PRO A 145 -26.11 6.73 5.50
CA PRO A 145 -26.91 7.53 6.44
C PRO A 145 -28.41 7.56 6.09
N GLU A 146 -28.75 7.41 4.80
CA GLU A 146 -30.11 7.54 4.27
C GLU A 146 -30.91 6.23 4.28
N THR A 147 -30.24 5.08 4.22
CA THR A 147 -30.88 3.77 3.93
C THR A 147 -31.32 2.96 5.16
N THR A 148 -31.22 3.51 6.37
CA THR A 148 -31.38 2.78 7.64
C THR A 148 -32.69 3.01 8.39
N SER A 149 -33.73 3.53 7.72
CA SER A 149 -35.07 3.77 8.30
C SER A 149 -35.89 2.51 8.60
N GLY A 150 -35.31 1.30 8.52
CA GLY A 150 -36.00 0.05 8.86
C GLY A 150 -35.06 -1.03 9.39
N ARG A 151 -35.41 -1.59 10.56
CA ARG A 151 -34.90 -2.84 11.18
C ARG A 151 -33.39 -3.14 11.00
N ALA A 152 -32.57 -2.09 10.95
CA ALA A 152 -31.13 -2.21 10.82
C ALA A 152 -30.54 -2.62 12.17
N GLY A 153 -29.58 -3.55 12.16
CA GLY A 153 -28.83 -3.94 13.36
C GLY A 153 -28.08 -2.74 13.98
N THR A 154 -27.45 -2.96 15.15
CA THR A 154 -26.73 -1.90 15.87
C THR A 154 -25.53 -1.32 15.09
N GLY A 155 -24.92 -2.09 14.19
CA GLY A 155 -23.76 -1.66 13.38
C GLY A 155 -24.03 -0.45 12.47
N PRO A 156 -25.03 -0.50 11.56
CA PRO A 156 -25.38 0.65 10.71
C PRO A 156 -25.77 1.93 11.47
N ALA A 157 -26.46 1.79 12.61
CA ALA A 157 -26.78 2.93 13.46
C ALA A 157 -25.52 3.56 14.09
N ARG A 158 -24.55 2.75 14.52
CA ARG A 158 -23.26 3.22 15.03
C ARG A 158 -22.40 3.86 13.95
N ALA A 159 -22.34 3.28 12.75
CA ALA A 159 -21.64 3.87 11.61
C ALA A 159 -22.17 5.28 11.29
N ARG A 160 -23.48 5.50 11.43
CA ARG A 160 -24.09 6.82 11.30
C ARG A 160 -23.73 7.75 12.46
N ALA A 161 -23.73 7.26 13.69
CA ALA A 161 -23.34 8.05 14.86
C ALA A 161 -21.86 8.49 14.80
N GLN A 162 -21.01 7.69 14.15
CA GLN A 162 -19.56 7.90 13.99
C GLN A 162 -19.19 8.35 12.57
N TRP A 163 -20.15 8.91 11.81
CA TRP A 163 -19.99 9.12 10.37
C TRP A 163 -18.78 9.97 9.99
N GLN A 164 -18.45 10.98 10.80
CA GLN A 164 -17.27 11.83 10.57
C GLN A 164 -15.96 11.03 10.71
N GLU A 165 -15.87 10.13 11.69
CA GLU A 165 -14.70 9.27 11.91
C GLU A 165 -14.56 8.26 10.76
N VAL A 166 -15.67 7.61 10.39
CA VAL A 166 -15.72 6.67 9.26
C VAL A 166 -15.28 7.34 7.95
N TRP A 167 -15.68 8.60 7.75
CA TRP A 167 -15.22 9.38 6.60
C TRP A 167 -13.72 9.67 6.66
N ALA A 168 -13.21 10.14 7.80
CA ALA A 168 -11.80 10.44 8.00
C ALA A 168 -10.92 9.18 7.79
N TRP A 169 -11.33 8.04 8.36
CA TRP A 169 -10.65 6.76 8.15
C TRP A 169 -10.63 6.37 6.67
N ARG A 170 -11.77 6.49 5.98
CA ARG A 170 -11.84 6.18 4.54
C ARG A 170 -10.90 7.06 3.72
N GLU A 171 -10.83 8.34 4.02
CA GLU A 171 -9.94 9.27 3.30
C GLU A 171 -8.46 8.99 3.61
N ALA A 172 -8.12 8.61 4.85
CA ALA A 172 -6.77 8.20 5.21
C ALA A 172 -6.33 6.90 4.50
N ILE A 173 -7.26 5.95 4.28
CA ILE A 173 -6.97 4.69 3.56
C ILE A 173 -6.88 4.92 2.04
N ARG A 174 -7.62 5.90 1.51
CA ARG A 174 -7.74 6.12 0.08
C ARG A 174 -6.48 6.80 -0.47
N LEU A 175 -5.88 6.17 -1.47
CA LEU A 175 -4.79 6.81 -2.23
C LEU A 175 -5.32 8.03 -3.01
N ASN A 176 -4.58 9.14 -2.91
CA ASN A 176 -4.84 10.35 -3.69
C ASN A 176 -4.21 10.20 -5.09
N ALA A 177 -5.06 10.09 -6.12
CA ALA A 177 -4.63 9.96 -7.52
C ALA A 177 -4.44 11.32 -8.23
N HIS A 178 -4.56 12.43 -7.50
CA HIS A 178 -4.47 13.79 -8.03
C HIS A 178 -3.35 14.60 -7.37
N VAL A 179 -2.33 13.92 -6.84
CA VAL A 179 -1.14 14.60 -6.33
C VAL A 179 -0.44 15.28 -7.51
N PRO A 180 -0.15 16.59 -7.43
CA PRO A 180 0.62 17.26 -8.47
C PRO A 180 2.01 16.66 -8.54
N ILE A 181 2.43 16.31 -9.75
CA ILE A 181 3.77 15.79 -10.03
C ILE A 181 4.52 16.89 -10.80
N PRO A 182 5.75 17.24 -10.42
CA PRO A 182 6.54 18.22 -11.16
C PRO A 182 6.69 17.82 -12.63
N ASP A 183 6.48 18.77 -13.55
CA ASP A 183 6.58 18.50 -14.99
C ASP A 183 7.99 18.05 -15.38
N GLU A 184 9.02 18.52 -14.67
CA GLU A 184 10.42 18.12 -14.91
C GLU A 184 10.71 16.68 -14.51
N LEU A 185 9.81 16.02 -13.76
CA LEU A 185 9.99 14.63 -13.36
C LEU A 185 9.87 13.69 -14.57
N LEU A 186 9.05 14.03 -15.56
CA LEU A 186 8.76 13.17 -16.70
C LEU A 186 9.73 13.43 -17.86
N ALA A 187 10.65 12.50 -18.12
CA ALA A 187 11.48 12.55 -19.31
C ALA A 187 10.72 12.13 -20.58
N ASN A 188 9.56 11.48 -20.42
CA ASN A 188 8.70 10.96 -21.50
C ASN A 188 9.46 10.07 -22.48
N ARG A 189 10.42 9.30 -21.96
CA ARG A 189 11.21 8.33 -22.71
C ARG A 189 11.55 7.14 -21.83
N ALA A 190 11.75 5.98 -22.45
CA ALA A 190 12.17 4.78 -21.75
C ALA A 190 13.45 5.04 -20.95
N THR A 191 13.52 4.50 -19.73
CA THR A 191 14.76 4.48 -18.97
C THR A 191 15.76 3.58 -19.71
N PRO A 192 17.00 4.03 -19.98
CA PRO A 192 18.01 3.16 -20.58
C PRO A 192 18.24 1.92 -19.72
N GLU A 193 18.64 0.82 -20.37
CA GLU A 193 18.93 -0.42 -19.65
C GLU A 193 19.95 -0.17 -18.52
N LEU A 194 19.53 -0.50 -17.31
CA LEU A 194 20.34 -0.31 -16.11
C LEU A 194 21.50 -1.31 -16.08
N LEU A 195 22.68 -0.81 -15.72
CA LEU A 195 23.86 -1.65 -15.50
C LEU A 195 23.57 -2.75 -14.45
N PRO A 196 24.28 -3.89 -14.49
CA PRO A 196 24.22 -4.88 -13.43
C PRO A 196 24.51 -4.25 -12.06
N ALA A 197 23.79 -4.68 -11.02
CA ALA A 197 23.82 -4.05 -9.70
C ALA A 197 25.23 -3.79 -9.15
N GLY A 198 26.14 -4.76 -9.25
CA GLY A 198 27.52 -4.57 -8.77
C GLY A 198 28.28 -3.46 -9.52
N ARG A 199 28.06 -3.32 -10.85
CA ARG A 199 28.68 -2.25 -11.65
C ARG A 199 28.08 -0.88 -11.30
N LEU A 200 26.76 -0.82 -11.17
CA LEU A 200 26.05 0.41 -10.81
C LEU A 200 26.51 0.92 -9.42
N LEU A 201 26.65 0.02 -8.45
CA LEU A 201 27.17 0.36 -7.13
C LEU A 201 28.66 0.76 -7.17
N THR A 202 29.47 0.11 -8.01
CA THR A 202 30.88 0.50 -8.19
C THR A 202 31.00 1.91 -8.76
N GLU A 203 30.24 2.23 -9.80
CA GLU A 203 30.25 3.57 -10.43
C GLU A 203 29.72 4.65 -9.47
N ALA A 204 28.85 4.29 -8.54
CA ALA A 204 28.38 5.17 -7.47
C ALA A 204 29.35 5.28 -6.27
N GLY A 205 30.43 4.51 -6.23
CA GLY A 205 31.36 4.47 -5.09
C GLY A 205 30.80 3.78 -3.84
N LEU A 206 29.85 2.85 -4.03
CA LEU A 206 29.11 2.15 -2.97
C LEU A 206 29.39 0.64 -2.93
N TRP A 207 30.46 0.17 -3.60
CA TRP A 207 30.80 -1.24 -3.78
C TRP A 207 32.24 -1.56 -3.35
#